data_AF-A0A1S2HK60-F1
#
_entry.id   AF-A0A1S2HK60-F1
#
_cell.length_a   1.000
_cell.length_b   1.000
_cell.length_c   1.000
_cell.angle_alpha   90.00
_cell.angle_beta   90.00
_cell.angle_gamma   90.00
#
_symmetry.space_group_name_H-M   'P 1'
#
loop_
_entity.id
_entity.type
_entity.pdbx_description
1 polymer ?
#
loop_
_entity_poly.entity_id
_entity_poly.type
_entity_poly.pdbx_seq_one_letter_code
_entity_poly.pdbx_strand_id
1 'polypeptide(L)'
;MIEAYLDGAGVRAWIALGLLLVGAVLSLGAGIGIVRFPDPLVRLHAMAKPQVLGLALSLAAIVVAVGTWTAFWLVLPIMVFQLFLVPVSTHMIARAGLRSNDYRHEDLLVDDTE
;
A
#
# COMPACT_ATOMS: atom_id res chain seq x y z
N MET A 1 0.82 -8.55 29.57
CA MET A 1 0.84 -7.24 28.86
C MET A 1 -0.22 -7.18 27.76
N ILE A 2 -0.33 -8.19 26.89
CA ILE A 2 -1.43 -8.30 25.90
C ILE A 2 -2.77 -8.59 26.59
N GLU A 3 -2.82 -9.48 27.57
CA GLU A 3 -4.05 -9.79 28.34
C GLU A 3 -4.60 -8.58 29.10
N ALA A 4 -3.74 -7.78 29.75
CA ALA A 4 -4.16 -6.53 30.39
C ALA A 4 -4.68 -5.46 29.40
N TYR A 5 -4.26 -5.52 28.13
CA TYR A 5 -4.82 -4.67 27.08
C TYR A 5 -6.19 -5.20 26.63
N LEU A 6 -6.37 -6.53 26.55
CA LEU A 6 -7.62 -7.20 26.18
C LEU A 6 -8.73 -7.00 27.22
N ASP A 7 -8.38 -7.04 28.50
CA ASP A 7 -9.33 -6.95 29.61
C ASP A 7 -9.87 -5.52 29.84
N GLY A 8 -9.16 -4.49 29.35
CA GLY A 8 -9.57 -3.08 29.39
C GLY A 8 -9.85 -2.45 28.02
N ALA A 9 -9.67 -3.20 26.93
CA ALA A 9 -9.83 -2.73 25.56
C ALA A 9 -11.31 -2.51 25.24
N GLY A 10 -11.74 -1.25 25.23
CA GLY A 10 -13.01 -0.88 24.61
C GLY A 10 -13.08 -1.32 23.15
N VAL A 11 -14.29 -1.39 22.59
CA VAL A 11 -14.59 -1.81 21.19
C VAL A 11 -13.65 -1.19 20.13
N ARG A 12 -13.19 0.05 20.37
CA ARG A 12 -12.23 0.76 19.50
C ARG A 12 -10.90 0.03 19.30
N ALA A 13 -10.37 -0.60 20.34
CA ALA A 13 -9.10 -1.32 20.27
C ALA A 13 -9.20 -2.57 19.38
N TRP A 14 -10.31 -3.30 19.47
CA TRP A 14 -10.59 -4.44 18.61
C TRP A 14 -10.77 -4.05 17.14
N ILE A 15 -11.47 -2.95 16.88
CA ILE A 15 -11.60 -2.39 15.52
C ILE A 15 -10.22 -2.00 14.98
N ALA A 16 -9.43 -1.26 15.76
CA ALA A 16 -8.09 -0.85 15.34
C ALA A 16 -7.18 -2.05 15.05
N LEU A 17 -7.22 -3.09 15.88
CA LEU A 17 -6.45 -4.32 15.68
C LEU A 17 -6.84 -5.02 14.37
N GLY A 18 -8.13 -5.16 14.09
CA GLY A 18 -8.63 -5.74 12.84
C GLY A 18 -8.16 -4.96 11.61
N LEU A 19 -8.28 -3.63 11.65
CA LEU A 19 -7.80 -2.75 10.58
C LEU A 19 -6.30 -2.89 10.36
N LEU A 20 -5.51 -2.92 11.44
CA LEU A 20 -4.06 -3.04 11.37
C LEU A 20 -3.61 -4.38 10.79
N LEU A 21 -4.25 -5.49 11.19
CA LEU A 21 -3.93 -6.82 10.67
C LEU A 21 -4.22 -6.94 9.18
N VAL A 22 -5.40 -6.49 8.74
CA VAL A 22 -5.74 -6.48 7.30
C VAL A 22 -4.78 -5.56 6.53
N GLY A 23 -4.48 -4.38 7.08
CA GLY A 23 -3.52 -3.44 6.49
C GLY A 23 -2.11 -4.02 6.35
N ALA A 24 -1.65 -4.77 7.34
CA ALA A 24 -0.36 -5.46 7.34
C ALA A 24 -0.32 -6.57 6.28
N VAL A 25 -1.36 -7.40 6.17
CA VAL A 25 -1.43 -8.46 5.15
C VAL A 25 -1.42 -7.89 3.74
N LEU A 26 -2.13 -6.78 3.49
CA LEU A 26 -2.11 -6.11 2.18
C LEU A 26 -0.73 -5.51 1.87
N SER A 27 -0.07 -4.89 2.86
CA SER A 27 1.30 -4.38 2.71
C SER A 27 2.31 -5.48 2.44
N LEU A 28 2.17 -6.64 3.10
CA LEU A 28 2.97 -7.83 2.80
C LEU A 28 2.70 -8.34 1.39
N GLY A 29 1.44 -8.39 0.97
CA GLY A 29 1.05 -8.75 -0.40
C GLY A 29 1.69 -7.85 -1.46
N ALA A 30 1.76 -6.53 -1.20
CA ALA A 30 2.47 -5.60 -2.08
C ALA A 30 3.95 -5.95 -2.20
N GLY A 31 4.62 -6.23 -1.08
CA GLY A 31 6.03 -6.65 -1.05
C GLY A 31 6.27 -7.97 -1.81
N ILE A 32 5.38 -8.96 -1.61
CA ILE A 32 5.43 -10.23 -2.35
C ILE A 32 5.24 -9.99 -3.84
N GLY A 33 4.31 -9.09 -4.24
CA GLY A 33 4.09 -8.72 -5.64
C GLY A 33 5.35 -8.21 -6.35
N ILE A 34 6.19 -7.43 -5.65
CA ILE A 34 7.45 -6.93 -6.21
C ILE A 34 8.43 -8.06 -6.56
N VAL A 35 8.45 -9.14 -5.77
CA VAL A 35 9.38 -10.27 -5.94
C VAL A 35 8.81 -11.35 -6.86
N ARG A 36 7.48 -11.51 -6.89
CA ARG A 36 6.78 -12.59 -7.61
C ARG A 36 6.67 -12.31 -9.11
N PHE A 37 6.41 -11.06 -9.50
CA PHE A 37 6.17 -10.73 -10.91
C PHE A 37 7.49 -10.38 -11.62
N PRO A 38 7.78 -10.98 -12.78
CA PRO A 38 9.00 -10.69 -13.53
C PRO A 38 8.92 -9.39 -14.35
N ASP A 39 7.72 -9.02 -14.82
CA ASP A 39 7.50 -7.83 -15.64
C ASP A 39 7.39 -6.55 -14.78
N PRO A 40 8.16 -5.48 -15.07
CA PRO A 40 8.12 -4.22 -14.31
C PRO A 40 6.75 -3.55 -14.23
N LEU A 41 5.98 -3.54 -15.33
CA LEU A 41 4.66 -2.91 -15.38
C LEU A 41 3.65 -3.72 -14.55
N VAL A 42 3.73 -5.05 -14.62
CA VAL A 42 2.91 -5.94 -13.80
C VAL A 42 3.26 -5.81 -12.32
N ARG A 43 4.56 -5.68 -11.98
CA ARG A 43 5.04 -5.42 -10.61
C ARG A 43 4.49 -4.12 -10.04
N LEU A 44 4.47 -3.03 -10.83
CA LEU A 44 3.93 -1.75 -10.41
C LEU A 44 2.43 -1.84 -10.07
N HIS A 45 1.67 -2.54 -10.89
CA HIS A 45 0.23 -2.75 -10.66
C HIS A 45 -0.04 -3.64 -9.44
N ALA A 46 0.72 -4.73 -9.29
CA ALA A 46 0.61 -5.66 -8.19
C ALA A 46 1.08 -5.06 -6.84
N MET A 47 2.06 -4.16 -6.87
CA MET A 47 2.57 -3.46 -5.69
C MET A 47 1.64 -2.32 -5.27
N ALA A 48 1.25 -1.44 -6.19
CA ALA A 48 0.60 -0.18 -5.85
C ALA A 48 -0.77 -0.37 -5.17
N LYS A 49 -1.58 -1.31 -5.68
CA LYS A 49 -2.97 -1.49 -5.19
C LYS A 49 -3.03 -1.99 -3.75
N PRO A 50 -2.32 -3.08 -3.38
CA PRO A 50 -2.31 -3.54 -1.99
C PRO A 50 -1.56 -2.57 -1.07
N GLN A 51 -0.53 -1.87 -1.56
CA GLN A 51 0.25 -0.93 -0.75
C GLN A 51 -0.57 0.28 -0.29
N VAL A 52 -1.32 0.92 -1.21
CA VAL A 52 -2.14 2.09 -0.87
C VAL A 52 -3.26 1.69 0.11
N LEU A 53 -3.93 0.56 -0.14
CA LEU A 53 -4.97 0.05 0.75
C LEU A 53 -4.41 -0.38 2.11
N GLY A 54 -3.25 -1.05 2.13
CA GLY A 54 -2.58 -1.49 3.35
C GLY A 54 -2.21 -0.33 4.27
N LEU A 55 -1.64 0.73 3.69
CA LEU A 55 -1.32 1.95 4.41
C LEU A 55 -2.60 2.68 4.87
N ALA A 56 -3.63 2.79 4.02
CA ALA A 56 -4.89 3.44 4.38
C ALA A 56 -5.54 2.80 5.62
N LEU A 57 -5.61 1.46 5.66
CA LEU A 57 -6.14 0.71 6.79
C LEU A 57 -5.28 0.87 8.05
N SER A 58 -3.95 0.90 7.89
CA SER A 58 -3.02 1.12 9.01
C SER A 58 -3.18 2.52 9.61
N LEU A 59 -3.34 3.55 8.78
CA LEU A 59 -3.60 4.92 9.24
C LEU A 59 -4.99 5.04 9.89
N ALA A 60 -6.01 4.37 9.35
CA ALA A 60 -7.33 4.30 9.95
C ALA A 60 -7.30 3.63 11.33
N ALA A 61 -6.51 2.56 11.50
CA ALA A 61 -6.29 1.92 12.79
C ALA A 61 -5.72 2.91 13.83
N ILE A 62 -4.75 3.74 13.45
CA ILE A 62 -4.17 4.78 14.32
C ILE A 62 -5.25 5.80 14.73
N VAL A 63 -6.07 6.28 13.80
CA VAL A 63 -7.14 7.24 14.10
C VAL A 63 -8.18 6.64 15.04
N VAL A 64 -8.56 5.38 14.86
CA VAL A 64 -9.53 4.69 15.73
C VAL A 64 -8.94 4.41 17.12
N ALA A 65 -7.69 3.97 17.19
CA ALA A 65 -7.00 3.67 18.44
C ALA A 65 -6.81 4.92 19.30
N VAL A 66 -6.36 6.03 18.71
CA VAL A 66 -6.13 7.28 19.42
C VAL A 66 -7.44 8.05 19.64
N GLY A 67 -8.27 8.17 18.60
CA GLY A 67 -9.60 8.80 18.63
C GLY A 67 -9.60 10.29 18.93
N THR A 68 -8.50 10.98 18.62
CA THR A 68 -8.39 12.43 18.73
C THR A 68 -8.40 13.08 17.35
N TRP A 69 -8.88 14.32 17.29
CA TRP A 69 -8.85 15.12 16.05
C TRP A 69 -7.41 15.36 15.57
N THR A 70 -6.47 15.48 16.51
CA THR A 70 -5.04 15.62 16.23
C THR A 70 -4.49 14.41 15.46
N ALA A 71 -4.88 13.19 15.83
CA ALA A 71 -4.43 11.99 15.12
C ALA A 71 -4.89 11.98 13.67
N PHE A 72 -6.12 12.42 13.39
CA PHE A 72 -6.63 12.54 12.03
C PHE A 72 -5.81 13.51 11.18
N TRP A 73 -5.54 14.73 11.68
CA TRP A 73 -4.73 15.70 10.96
C TRP A 73 -3.27 15.29 10.78
N LEU A 74 -2.74 14.45 11.67
CA LEU A 74 -1.39 13.91 11.54
C LEU A 74 -1.29 12.89 10.40
N VAL A 75 -2.28 11.99 10.27
CA VAL A 75 -2.25 10.93 9.26
C VAL A 75 -2.72 11.38 7.88
N LEU A 76 -3.55 12.43 7.82
CA LEU A 76 -4.12 12.91 6.56
C LEU A 76 -3.05 13.31 5.53
N PRO A 77 -2.00 14.08 5.86
CA PRO A 77 -0.90 14.36 4.95
C PRO A 77 -0.22 13.08 4.44
N ILE A 78 -0.02 12.07 5.31
CA ILE A 78 0.61 10.80 4.92
C ILE A 78 -0.20 10.12 3.81
N MET A 79 -1.52 10.04 3.97
CA MET A 79 -2.41 9.45 2.98
C MET A 79 -2.41 10.24 1.66
N VAL A 80 -2.50 11.57 1.75
CA VAL A 80 -2.49 12.46 0.58
C VAL A 80 -1.16 12.32 -0.18
N PHE A 81 -0.04 12.42 0.52
CA PHE A 81 1.28 12.26 -0.09
C PHE A 81 1.42 10.88 -0.72
N GLN A 82 1.02 9.80 -0.05
CA GLN A 82 1.07 8.46 -0.65
C GLN A 82 0.32 8.39 -1.98
N LEU A 83 -0.88 8.98 -2.06
CA LEU A 83 -1.68 9.00 -3.30
C LEU A 83 -1.00 9.77 -4.44
N PHE A 84 -0.14 10.73 -4.13
CA PHE A 84 0.70 11.42 -5.13
C PHE A 84 2.00 10.66 -5.44
N LEU A 85 2.67 10.12 -4.42
CA LEU A 85 3.93 9.40 -4.57
C LEU A 85 3.75 8.16 -5.45
N VAL A 86 2.68 7.39 -5.25
CA VAL A 86 2.43 6.15 -6.01
C VAL A 86 2.35 6.37 -7.53
N PRO A 87 1.51 7.27 -8.08
CA PRO A 87 1.44 7.51 -9.52
C PRO A 87 2.71 8.16 -10.06
N VAL A 88 3.34 9.08 -9.32
CA VAL A 88 4.59 9.72 -9.75
C VAL A 88 5.71 8.68 -9.87
N SER A 89 5.91 7.84 -8.85
CA SER A 89 6.88 6.75 -8.88
C SER A 89 6.57 5.73 -9.97
N THR A 90 5.28 5.36 -10.14
CA THR A 90 4.85 4.43 -11.20
C THR A 90 5.18 4.99 -12.58
N HIS A 91 4.91 6.27 -12.84
CA HIS A 91 5.22 6.90 -14.12
C HIS A 91 6.73 6.98 -14.39
N MET A 92 7.52 7.30 -13.36
CA MET A 92 8.98 7.32 -13.46
C MET A 92 9.56 5.94 -13.75
N ILE A 93 9.09 4.90 -13.05
CA ILE A 93 9.54 3.52 -13.26
C ILE A 93 9.09 3.01 -14.62
N ALA A 94 7.85 3.31 -15.05
CA ALA A 94 7.37 2.96 -16.39
C ALA A 94 8.23 3.60 -17.49
N ARG A 95 8.58 4.89 -17.38
CA ARG A 95 9.52 5.54 -18.32
C ARG A 95 10.96 5.04 -18.24
N ALA A 96 11.39 4.56 -17.08
CA ALA A 96 12.72 3.96 -16.94
C ALA A 96 12.76 2.61 -17.64
N GLY A 97 11.76 1.75 -17.38
CA GLY A 97 11.51 0.53 -18.15
C GLY A 97 11.52 0.84 -19.64
N LEU A 98 10.72 1.87 -20.04
CA LEU A 98 10.77 2.71 -21.27
C LEU A 98 12.06 2.52 -22.08
N ARG A 99 13.14 2.88 -21.42
CA ARG A 99 14.43 3.16 -22.04
C ARG A 99 15.41 2.01 -21.89
N SER A 100 15.23 1.16 -20.89
CA SER A 100 16.07 -0.01 -20.67
C SER A 100 15.62 -1.22 -21.48
N ASN A 101 14.47 -1.15 -22.17
CA ASN A 101 13.87 -2.25 -22.91
C ASN A 101 13.63 -3.49 -22.03
N ASP A 102 13.33 -3.23 -20.75
CA ASP A 102 13.32 -4.23 -19.66
C ASP A 102 11.92 -4.84 -19.44
N TYR A 103 11.16 -5.06 -20.51
CA TYR A 103 9.85 -5.72 -20.46
C TYR A 103 9.79 -6.91 -21.41
N ARG A 104 8.93 -7.85 -21.06
CA ARG A 104 8.82 -9.12 -21.78
C ARG A 104 7.98 -8.91 -23.03
N HIS A 105 8.66 -8.66 -24.14
CA HIS A 105 8.09 -8.59 -25.50
C HIS A 105 7.21 -9.80 -25.86
N GLU A 106 7.50 -10.97 -25.28
CA GLU A 106 6.73 -12.21 -25.48
C GLU A 106 5.31 -12.19 -24.87
N ASP A 107 5.04 -11.32 -23.90
CA ASP A 107 3.72 -11.19 -23.25
C ASP A 107 2.86 -10.07 -23.90
N LEU A 108 3.41 -9.30 -24.86
CA LEU A 108 2.72 -8.21 -25.55
C LEU A 108 2.01 -8.71 -26.81
N LEU A 109 0.68 -8.62 -26.85
CA LEU A 109 -0.12 -8.98 -28.04
C LEU A 109 -0.07 -7.91 -29.14
N VAL A 110 0.11 -6.65 -28.75
CA VAL A 110 0.25 -5.48 -29.63
C VAL A 110 1.20 -4.53 -28.92
N ASP A 111 2.23 -4.09 -29.63
CA ASP A 111 3.13 -3.03 -29.18
C ASP A 111 2.96 -1.84 -30.13
N ASP A 112 2.32 -0.77 -29.64
CA ASP A 112 2.11 0.48 -30.38
C ASP A 112 3.31 1.45 -30.21
N THR A 113 4.40 1.00 -29.59
CA THR A 113 5.62 1.82 -29.37
C THR A 113 6.66 1.70 -30.48
N GLU A 114 6.39 0.90 -31.52
CA GLU A 114 7.16 0.83 -32.78
C GLU A 114 6.64 1.78 -33.88
#